data_AF-A0A962D630-F1
#
_entry.id   AF-A0A962D630-F1
#
_cell.length_a   1.000
_cell.length_b   1.000
_cell.length_c   1.000
_cell.angle_alpha   90.00
_cell.angle_beta   90.00
_cell.angle_gamma   90.00
#
_symmetry.space_group_name_H-M   'P 1'
#
loop_
_entity.id
_entity.type
_entity.pdbx_description
1 polymer ?
#
loop_
_entity_poly.entity_id
_entity_poly.type
_entity_poly.pdbx_seq_one_letter_code
_entity_poly.pdbx_strand_id
1 'polypeptide(L)' 'MNTPSLRDQLRQRLADLKMPGALEAIDSILAQVDSGQLGAAAAIGQLLDAQIGLRNNRRLQAAMRSSRLPAVKTLR' A
#
# COMPACT_ATOMS: atom_id res chain seq x y z
N MET A 1 -10.34 19.25 22.32
CA MET A 1 -9.34 18.23 21.98
C MET A 1 -10.04 17.18 21.13
N ASN A 2 -9.83 17.16 19.80
CA ASN A 2 -10.49 16.19 18.92
C ASN A 2 -9.70 14.87 19.00
N THR A 3 -10.27 13.83 19.59
CA THR A 3 -9.63 12.51 19.66
C THR A 3 -9.43 11.97 18.24
N PRO A 4 -8.21 11.60 17.82
CA PRO A 4 -7.98 11.12 16.47
C PRO A 4 -8.77 9.84 16.22
N SER A 5 -9.45 9.79 15.06
CA SER A 5 -10.22 8.60 14.68
C SER A 5 -9.30 7.38 14.55
N LEU A 6 -9.84 6.18 14.65
CA LEU A 6 -9.07 4.95 14.43
C LEU A 6 -8.36 4.96 13.06
N ARG A 7 -9.04 5.50 12.03
CA ARG A 7 -8.49 5.66 10.68
C ARG A 7 -7.26 6.58 10.68
N ASP A 8 -7.31 7.70 11.40
CA ASP A 8 -6.18 8.62 11.50
C ASP A 8 -5.01 7.99 12.27
N GLN A 9 -5.29 7.26 13.35
CA GLN A 9 -4.27 6.52 14.09
C GLN A 9 -3.60 5.44 13.23
N LEU A 10 -4.36 4.73 12.40
CA LEU A 10 -3.81 3.74 11.47
C LEU A 10 -2.92 4.39 10.41
N ARG A 11 -3.36 5.50 9.80
CA ARG A 11 -2.53 6.24 8.84
C ARG A 11 -1.22 6.72 9.47
N GLN A 12 -1.29 7.27 10.69
CA GLN A 12 -0.09 7.72 11.40
C GLN A 12 0.89 6.56 11.63
N ARG A 13 0.41 5.41 12.13
CA ARG A 13 1.25 4.22 12.35
C ARG A 13 1.89 3.73 11.05
N LEU A 14 1.16 3.72 9.93
CA LEU A 14 1.70 3.32 8.63
C LEU A 14 2.76 4.32 8.11
N ALA A 15 2.58 5.61 8.39
CA ALA A 15 3.58 6.63 8.08
C ALA A 15 4.85 6.47 8.93
N ASP A 16 4.71 6.14 10.21
CA ASP A 16 5.82 5.88 11.12
C ASP A 16 6.59 4.63 10.69
N LEU A 17 5.88 3.58 10.27
CA LEU A 17 6.46 2.34 9.72
C LEU A 17 7.05 2.48 8.32
N LYS A 18 6.98 3.67 7.71
CA LYS A 18 7.44 3.93 6.33
C LYS A 18 6.82 2.94 5.34
N MET A 19 5.50 2.78 5.42
CA MET A 19 4.73 1.93 4.50
C MET A 19 3.90 2.74 3.51
N PRO A 20 4.52 3.41 2.51
CA PRO A 20 3.80 4.23 1.54
C PRO A 20 2.83 3.41 0.67
N GLY A 21 3.15 2.15 0.33
CA GLY A 21 2.21 1.33 -0.44
C GLY A 21 0.98 0.95 0.37
N ALA A 22 1.13 0.75 1.68
CA ALA A 22 0.01 0.54 2.58
C ALA A 22 -0.82 1.83 2.76
N LEU A 23 -0.17 3.00 2.84
CA LEU A 23 -0.86 4.30 2.92
C LEU A 23 -1.70 4.61 1.68
N GLU A 24 -1.24 4.20 0.50
CA GLU A 24 -1.99 4.35 -0.75
C GLU A 24 -3.26 3.47 -0.76
N ALA A 25 -3.23 2.30 -0.11
CA ALA A 25 -4.33 1.33 -0.14
C ALA A 25 -5.29 1.40 1.06
N ILE A 26 -4.87 1.94 2.21
CA ILE A 26 -5.60 1.84 3.49
C ILE A 26 -7.04 2.38 3.42
N ASP A 27 -7.28 3.46 2.66
CA ASP A 27 -8.61 4.07 2.58
C ASP A 27 -9.60 3.17 1.85
N SER A 28 -9.17 2.55 0.75
CA SER A 28 -9.99 1.58 0.01
C SER A 28 -10.22 0.30 0.81
N ILE A 29 -9.18 -0.20 1.50
CA ILE A 29 -9.28 -1.39 2.35
C ILE A 29 -10.26 -1.16 3.50
N LEU A 30 -10.17 -0.02 4.19
CA LEU A 30 -11.10 0.31 5.26
C LEU A 30 -12.54 0.47 4.74
N ALA A 31 -12.74 1.06 3.57
CA ALA A 31 -14.07 1.15 2.97
C ALA A 31 -14.70 -0.24 2.68
N GLN A 32 -13.89 -1.21 2.25
CA GLN A 32 -14.34 -2.60 2.03
C GLN A 32 -14.59 -3.38 3.33
N VAL A 33 -13.81 -3.08 4.38
CA VAL A 33 -14.04 -3.65 5.72
C VAL A 33 -15.34 -3.09 6.31
N ASP A 34 -15.53 -1.78 6.23
CA ASP A 34 -16.72 -1.09 6.74
C ASP A 34 -18.00 -1.55 6.01
N SER A 35 -17.90 -1.93 4.73
CA SER A 35 -19.02 -2.48 3.94
C SER A 35 -19.26 -3.98 4.15
N GLY A 36 -18.44 -4.67 4.96
CA GLY A 36 -18.51 -6.10 5.20
C GLY A 36 -18.05 -6.98 4.03
N GLN A 37 -17.52 -6.38 2.96
CA GLN A 37 -17.02 -7.09 1.78
C GLN A 37 -15.64 -7.71 2.02
N LEU A 38 -14.91 -7.21 3.01
CA LEU A 38 -13.55 -7.65 3.32
C LEU A 38 -13.40 -7.99 4.81
N GLY A 39 -13.06 -9.24 5.10
CA GLY A 39 -12.75 -9.68 6.46
C GLY A 39 -11.41 -9.12 6.96
N ALA A 40 -11.27 -9.00 8.28
CA ALA A 40 -10.09 -8.41 8.91
C ALA A 40 -8.76 -9.09 8.51
N ALA A 41 -8.73 -10.43 8.47
CA ALA A 41 -7.52 -11.17 8.07
C ALA A 41 -7.14 -10.89 6.60
N ALA A 42 -8.13 -10.82 5.71
CA ALA A 42 -7.91 -10.49 4.30
C ALA A 42 -7.48 -9.03 4.11
N ALA A 43 -7.99 -8.11 4.93
CA ALA A 43 -7.55 -6.71 4.93
C ALA A 43 -6.08 -6.56 5.30
N ILE A 44 -5.58 -7.31 6.29
CA ILE A 44 -4.16 -7.34 6.63
C ILE A 44 -3.32 -7.85 5.45
N GLY A 45 -3.76 -8.93 4.80
CA GLY A 45 -3.12 -9.46 3.59
C GLY A 45 -3.01 -8.40 2.49
N GLN A 46 -4.12 -7.78 2.11
CA GLN A 46 -4.13 -6.73 1.08
C GLN A 46 -3.22 -5.54 1.42
N LEU A 47 -3.19 -5.12 2.69
CA LEU A 47 -2.35 -4.03 3.15
C LEU A 47 -0.86 -4.35 2.99
N LEU A 48 -0.46 -5.58 3.33
CA LEU A 48 0.91 -6.06 3.18
C LEU A 48 1.28 -6.23 1.70
N ASP A 49 0.38 -6.78 0.89
CA ASP A 49 0.58 -6.97 -0.56
C ASP A 49 0.79 -5.63 -1.27
N ALA A 50 0.03 -4.59 -0.92
CA ALA A 50 0.21 -3.25 -1.46
C ALA A 50 1.63 -2.71 -1.20
N GLN A 51 2.14 -2.89 0.01
CA GLN A 51 3.50 -2.48 0.37
C GLN A 51 4.57 -3.33 -0.34
N ILE A 52 4.38 -4.65 -0.40
CA ILE A 52 5.31 -5.57 -1.07
C ILE A 52 5.38 -5.25 -2.57
N GLY A 53 4.23 -5.05 -3.21
CA GLY A 53 4.11 -4.67 -4.61
C GLY A 53 4.88 -3.39 -4.93
N LEU A 54 4.71 -2.34 -4.11
CA LEU A 54 5.46 -1.09 -4.27
C LEU A 54 6.98 -1.29 -4.14
N ARG A 55 7.44 -2.04 -3.14
CA ARG A 55 8.87 -2.34 -2.95
C ARG A 55 9.45 -3.12 -4.14
N ASN A 56 8.71 -4.12 -4.62
CA ASN A 56 9.13 -4.93 -5.76
C ASN A 56 9.20 -4.09 -7.03
N ASN A 57 8.22 -3.21 -7.27
CA ASN A 57 8.24 -2.30 -8.40
C ASN A 57 9.45 -1.35 -8.37
N ARG A 58 9.74 -0.74 -7.22
CA ARG A 58 10.94 0.11 -7.04
C ARG A 58 12.24 -0.65 -7.28
N ARG A 59 12.35 -1.88 -6.77
CA ARG A 59 13.52 -2.75 -6.99
C ARG A 59 13.69 -3.09 -8.47
N LEU A 60 12.60 -3.44 -9.15
CA LEU A 60 12.60 -3.71 -10.59
C LEU A 60 13.06 -2.47 -11.37
N GLN A 61 12.50 -1.30 -11.09
CA GLN A 61 12.91 -0.05 -11.75
C GLN A 61 14.40 0.26 -11.53
N ALA A 62 14.92 0.05 -10.33
CA ALA A 62 16.34 0.26 -10.03
C ALA A 62 17.23 -0.69 -10.85
N ALA A 63 16.88 -1.97 -10.92
CA ALA A 63 17.60 -2.97 -11.72
C ALA A 63 17.53 -2.69 -13.22
N MET A 64 16.39 -2.20 -13.71
CA MET A 64 16.25 -1.79 -15.11
C MET A 64 17.14 -0.60 -15.46
N ARG A 65 17.16 0.42 -14.59
CA ARG A 65 18.00 1.61 -14.77
C ARG A 65 19.48 1.25 -14.77
N SER A 66 19.93 0.41 -13.84
CA SER A 66 21.34 -0.03 -13.81
C SER A 66 21.72 -0.88 -15.02
N SER A 67 20.77 -1.65 -15.55
CA SER A 67 20.97 -2.50 -16.73
C SER A 67 20.76 -1.77 -18.06
N ARG A 68 20.46 -0.45 -18.03
CA ARG A 68 20.15 0.38 -19.21
C ARG A 68 19.03 -0.19 -20.09
N LEU A 69 18.10 -0.93 -19.49
CA LEU A 69 16.98 -1.53 -20.20
C LEU A 69 15.95 -0.44 -20.54
N PRO A 70 15.36 -0.46 -21.76
CA PRO A 70 14.28 0.44 -22.10
C PRO A 70 13.08 0.23 -21.16
N ALA A 71 12.35 1.30 -20.86
CA ALA A 71 11.20 1.26 -19.97
C ALA A 71 10.19 0.18 -20.42
N VAL A 72 9.61 -0.56 -19.46
CA VAL A 72 8.61 -1.59 -19.74
C VAL A 72 7.45 -0.91 -20.47
N LYS A 73 7.18 -1.33 -21.71
CA LYS A 73 5.97 -0.91 -22.43
C LYS A 73 4.78 -1.54 -21.73
N THR A 74 4.02 -0.75 -20.98
CA THR A 74 2.72 -1.19 -20.48
C THR A 74 1.72 -1.14 -21.62
N LEU A 75 1.21 -2.30 -22.03
CA LEU A 75 0.04 -2.39 -22.89
C LEU A 75 -1.15 -1.87 -22.06
N ARG A 76 -1.79 -0.81 -22.55
CA ARG A 76 -3.02 -0.26 -21.99
C ARG A 76 -4.16 -0.50 -22.96
#